data_AF-A0A318J0C2-F1
#
_entry.id   AF-A0A318J0C2-F1
#
_cell.length_a   1.000
_cell.length_b   1.000
_cell.length_c   1.000
_cell.angle_alpha   90.00
_cell.angle_beta   90.00
_cell.angle_gamma   90.00
#
_symmetry.space_group_name_H-M   'P 1'
#
loop_
_entity.id
_entity.type
_entity.pdbx_description
1 polymer ?
#
loop_
_entity_poly.entity_id
_entity_poly.type
_entity_poly.pdbx_seq_one_letter_code
_entity_poly.pdbx_strand_id
1 'polypeptide(L)'
;MNLLPFMRGLSLSLLLAIAAVAAMTAHAEDKPANVAPAHISEEIPQASLQGTGSFRWFGLHVYDANLWSAPEGYKPDSEKPQKFALDLVYARTLYGGKIADASIDEIEKLKLGTAEKRERWLAQMKKIFPDVKQGTHITGIHIPNEAARFYLNGKLLGEIRDAEFTHAFFAIWLDKNTSAQGLRSKLLGSKAQGN
;
A
#
# COMPACT_ATOMS: atom_id res chain seq x y z
N MET A 1 -66.48 42.24 -9.75
CA MET A 1 -67.40 42.95 -8.84
C MET A 1 -67.92 41.93 -7.85
N ASN A 2 -67.66 42.16 -6.57
CA ASN A 2 -68.23 41.49 -5.39
C ASN A 2 -67.86 40.01 -5.18
N LEU A 3 -67.62 39.52 -3.97
CA LEU A 3 -67.38 40.11 -2.66
C LEU A 3 -66.85 38.95 -1.78
N LEU A 4 -65.87 39.26 -0.94
CA LEU A 4 -65.46 38.59 0.31
C LEU A 4 -66.67 38.19 1.21
N PRO A 5 -66.49 37.76 2.48
CA PRO A 5 -65.62 36.77 3.15
C PRO A 5 -66.42 35.94 4.19
N PHE A 6 -65.81 34.98 4.89
CA PHE A 6 -66.13 34.67 6.30
C PHE A 6 -64.88 33.99 6.88
N MET A 7 -64.06 34.63 7.74
CA MET A 7 -64.27 34.92 9.18
C MET A 7 -64.76 33.69 9.95
N ARG A 8 -64.25 33.27 11.10
CA ARG A 8 -63.17 33.67 12.02
C ARG A 8 -63.12 32.52 13.04
N GLY A 9 -61.95 32.20 13.59
CA GLY A 9 -61.84 31.24 14.69
C GLY A 9 -60.52 31.42 15.42
N LEU A 10 -60.48 32.42 16.29
CA LEU A 10 -59.37 32.74 17.17
C LEU A 10 -59.31 31.69 18.29
N SER A 11 -58.17 31.05 18.49
CA SER A 11 -57.80 30.56 19.83
C SER A 11 -56.30 30.69 20.01
N LEU A 12 -55.94 31.59 20.91
CA LEU A 12 -54.59 31.85 21.35
C LEU A 12 -54.23 30.79 22.41
N SER A 13 -53.24 29.96 22.13
CA SER A 13 -52.56 29.19 23.17
C SER A 13 -51.08 29.15 22.83
N LEU A 14 -50.35 30.00 23.53
CA LEU A 14 -48.90 30.03 23.64
C LEU A 14 -48.44 28.73 24.30
N LEU A 15 -47.63 27.93 23.60
CA LEU A 15 -46.78 26.93 24.24
C LEU A 15 -45.40 26.90 23.57
N LEU A 16 -44.44 26.89 24.48
CA LEU A 16 -43.01 27.05 24.37
C LEU A 16 -42.33 25.85 23.68
N ALA A 17 -41.36 26.16 22.83
CA ALA A 17 -40.13 25.41 22.50
C ALA A 17 -40.18 23.89 22.22
N ILE A 18 -39.54 23.48 21.12
CA ILE A 18 -38.27 22.72 21.16
C ILE A 18 -37.70 22.70 19.73
N ALA A 19 -36.50 23.23 19.59
CA ALA A 19 -35.70 23.11 18.38
C ALA A 19 -35.19 21.68 18.23
N ALA A 20 -35.37 21.08 17.06
CA ALA A 20 -34.66 19.87 16.65
C ALA A 20 -33.93 20.16 15.34
N VAL A 21 -32.68 20.63 15.47
CA VAL A 21 -31.72 20.62 14.36
C VAL A 21 -31.26 19.17 14.23
N ALA A 22 -31.85 18.43 13.29
CA ALA A 22 -31.35 17.13 12.89
C ALA A 22 -30.10 17.34 12.03
N ALA A 23 -28.93 17.40 12.67
CA ALA A 23 -27.67 17.24 11.98
C ALA A 23 -27.53 15.77 11.57
N MET A 24 -27.72 15.47 10.28
CA MET A 24 -27.32 14.19 9.71
C MET A 24 -25.81 14.08 9.81
N THR A 25 -25.34 13.38 10.83
CA THR A 25 -23.97 12.91 10.92
C THR A 25 -23.77 11.87 9.83
N ALA A 26 -23.06 12.25 8.76
CA ALA A 26 -22.46 11.30 7.86
C ALA A 26 -21.49 10.44 8.69
N HIS A 27 -21.86 9.18 8.92
CA HIS A 27 -20.95 8.19 9.46
C HIS A 27 -19.83 7.99 8.43
N ALA A 28 -18.63 8.47 8.76
CA ALA A 28 -17.43 7.96 8.13
C ALA A 28 -17.34 6.47 8.46
N GLU A 29 -17.32 5.61 7.44
CA GLU A 29 -17.01 4.20 7.62
C GLU A 29 -15.61 4.08 8.21
N ASP A 30 -15.51 3.52 9.42
CA ASP A 30 -14.24 3.12 10.02
C ASP A 30 -13.55 2.10 9.11
N LYS A 31 -12.54 2.57 8.37
CA LYS A 31 -11.65 1.74 7.55
C LYS A 31 -10.93 0.76 8.50
N PRO A 32 -11.09 -0.58 8.41
CA PRO A 32 -10.29 -1.48 9.21
C PRO A 32 -8.87 -1.51 8.63
N ALA A 33 -8.06 -0.51 8.97
CA ALA A 33 -6.68 -0.37 8.52
C ALA A 33 -5.73 -1.46 9.08
N ASN A 34 -6.28 -2.46 9.80
CA ASN A 34 -5.52 -3.46 10.53
C ASN A 34 -5.77 -4.90 10.07
N VAL A 35 -6.64 -5.12 9.07
CA VAL A 35 -6.88 -6.46 8.51
C VAL A 35 -6.14 -6.58 7.19
N ALA A 36 -5.23 -7.54 7.10
CA ALA A 36 -4.48 -7.78 5.87
C ALA A 36 -5.41 -8.30 4.76
N PRO A 37 -5.24 -7.85 3.50
CA PRO A 37 -5.91 -8.43 2.34
C PRO A 37 -5.80 -9.95 2.28
N ALA A 38 -6.79 -10.62 1.69
CA ALA A 38 -6.89 -12.08 1.67
C ALA A 38 -5.61 -12.76 1.14
N HIS A 39 -5.08 -12.30 0.00
CA HIS A 39 -3.85 -12.85 -0.60
C HIS A 39 -2.59 -12.66 0.26
N ILE A 40 -2.59 -11.67 1.18
CA ILE A 40 -1.52 -11.51 2.16
C ILE A 40 -1.76 -12.43 3.36
N SER A 41 -2.99 -12.51 3.86
CA SER A 41 -3.37 -13.36 4.99
C SER A 41 -3.21 -14.86 4.73
N GLU A 42 -3.43 -15.30 3.48
CA GLU A 42 -3.20 -16.68 3.04
C GLU A 42 -1.71 -17.05 3.06
N GLU A 43 -0.84 -16.09 2.76
CA GLU A 43 0.61 -16.29 2.71
C GLU A 43 1.26 -16.10 4.09
N ILE A 44 0.76 -15.16 4.86
CA ILE A 44 1.29 -14.75 6.16
C ILE A 44 0.09 -14.75 7.12
N PRO A 45 -0.18 -15.89 7.77
CA PRO A 45 -1.26 -15.98 8.73
C PRO A 45 -1.12 -14.90 9.81
N GLN A 46 -2.22 -14.22 10.12
CA GLN A 46 -2.26 -13.12 11.08
C GLN A 46 -1.34 -11.94 10.73
N ALA A 47 -1.09 -11.69 9.44
CA ALA A 47 -0.34 -10.53 8.99
C ALA A 47 -0.89 -9.23 9.62
N SER A 48 0.03 -8.41 10.09
CA SER A 48 -0.25 -7.10 10.69
C SER A 48 0.48 -6.01 9.91
N LEU A 49 -0.11 -4.82 9.86
CA LEU A 49 0.50 -3.67 9.19
C LEU A 49 1.65 -3.13 10.05
N GLN A 50 2.88 -3.26 9.55
CA GLN A 50 4.08 -2.75 10.21
C GLN A 50 4.21 -1.23 10.02
N GLY A 51 3.98 -0.74 8.80
CA GLY A 51 4.14 0.67 8.46
C GLY A 51 3.67 0.99 7.05
N THR A 52 3.44 2.28 6.81
CA THR A 52 2.93 2.82 5.54
C THR A 52 3.62 4.12 5.18
N GLY A 53 3.83 4.39 3.90
CA GLY A 53 4.39 5.65 3.43
C GLY A 53 4.25 5.86 1.91
N SER A 54 4.41 7.10 1.46
CA SER A 54 4.27 7.46 0.04
C SER A 54 5.62 7.64 -0.63
N PHE A 55 5.74 7.16 -1.87
CA PHE A 55 6.87 7.47 -2.75
C PHE A 55 6.52 8.64 -3.69
N ARG A 56 7.44 9.60 -3.79
CA ARG A 56 7.34 10.74 -4.70
C ARG A 56 8.60 10.87 -5.55
N TRP A 57 8.42 11.13 -6.85
CA TRP A 57 9.51 11.39 -7.78
C TRP A 57 9.32 12.78 -8.40
N PHE A 58 10.30 13.68 -8.22
CA PHE A 58 10.19 15.10 -8.56
C PHE A 58 8.89 15.76 -8.05
N GLY A 59 8.49 15.45 -6.80
CA GLY A 59 7.27 15.97 -6.17
C GLY A 59 5.97 15.24 -6.57
N LEU A 60 5.96 14.49 -7.67
CA LEU A 60 4.80 13.71 -8.12
C LEU A 60 4.63 12.46 -7.28
N HIS A 61 3.43 12.26 -6.71
CA HIS A 61 3.06 11.03 -6.01
C HIS A 61 3.00 9.87 -7.00
N VAL A 62 3.72 8.79 -6.70
CA VAL A 62 3.82 7.61 -7.58
C VAL A 62 2.99 6.47 -7.02
N TYR A 63 3.18 6.15 -5.74
CA TYR A 63 2.43 5.12 -5.03
C TYR A 63 2.49 5.35 -3.51
N ASP A 64 1.56 4.73 -2.80
CA ASP A 64 1.65 4.43 -1.38
C ASP A 64 2.12 3.00 -1.18
N ALA A 65 2.95 2.74 -0.17
CA ALA A 65 3.48 1.43 0.15
C ALA A 65 3.06 1.03 1.56
N ASN A 66 2.68 -0.23 1.72
CA ASN A 66 2.30 -0.84 2.99
C ASN A 66 3.17 -2.07 3.25
N LEU A 67 3.89 -2.10 4.36
CA LEU A 67 4.66 -3.26 4.80
C LEU A 67 3.82 -4.08 5.76
N TRP A 68 3.58 -5.35 5.42
CA TRP A 68 2.89 -6.32 6.26
C TRP A 68 3.83 -7.42 6.68
N SER A 69 3.77 -7.83 7.94
CA SER A 69 4.59 -8.91 8.48
C SER A 69 3.81 -9.76 9.45
N ALA A 70 4.38 -10.89 9.85
CA ALA A 70 3.88 -11.65 10.97
C ALA A 70 3.80 -10.77 12.25
N PRO A 71 2.97 -11.13 13.25
CA PRO A 71 2.73 -10.31 14.44
C PRO A 71 3.97 -9.89 15.23
N GLU A 72 5.05 -10.68 15.17
CA GLU A 72 6.35 -10.36 15.78
C GLU A 72 7.08 -9.17 15.13
N GLY A 73 6.57 -8.69 14.00
CA GLY A 73 7.11 -7.56 13.26
C GLY A 73 8.26 -7.94 12.32
N TYR A 74 8.49 -7.10 11.30
CA TYR A 74 9.65 -7.22 10.43
C TYR A 74 10.90 -6.61 11.09
N LYS A 75 11.97 -7.39 11.18
CA LYS A 75 13.25 -6.98 11.77
C LYS A 75 14.30 -6.78 10.66
N PRO A 76 14.65 -5.53 10.27
CA PRO A 76 15.55 -5.27 9.14
C PRO A 76 16.97 -5.82 9.35
N ASP A 77 17.45 -5.90 10.61
CA ASP A 77 18.80 -6.36 10.95
C ASP A 77 18.84 -7.82 11.43
N SER A 78 17.79 -8.60 11.14
CA SER A 78 17.79 -10.03 11.49
C SER A 78 18.70 -10.82 10.56
N GLU A 79 19.51 -11.72 11.12
CA GLU A 79 20.30 -12.69 10.36
C GLU A 79 19.43 -13.72 9.62
N LYS A 80 18.16 -13.87 10.00
CA LYS A 80 17.23 -14.82 9.39
C LYS A 80 16.30 -14.08 8.42
N PRO A 81 16.19 -14.52 7.16
CA PRO A 81 15.22 -13.96 6.23
C PRO A 81 13.80 -14.24 6.72
N GLN A 82 12.96 -13.21 6.68
CA GLN A 82 11.59 -13.23 7.21
C GLN A 82 10.57 -13.24 6.07
N LYS A 83 9.42 -13.88 6.27
CA LYS A 83 8.30 -13.77 5.32
C LYS A 83 7.54 -12.48 5.59
N PHE A 84 7.38 -11.64 4.58
CA PHE A 84 6.66 -10.36 4.66
C PHE A 84 6.05 -10.01 3.30
N ALA A 85 5.14 -9.04 3.28
CA ALA A 85 4.53 -8.52 2.07
C ALA A 85 4.77 -7.01 1.96
N LEU A 86 5.09 -6.55 0.76
CA LEU A 86 5.09 -5.14 0.41
C LEU A 86 3.98 -4.90 -0.62
N ASP A 87 2.98 -4.12 -0.24
CA ASP A 87 1.84 -3.77 -1.10
C ASP A 87 1.99 -2.33 -1.60
N LEU A 88 2.03 -2.15 -2.93
CA LEU A 88 2.14 -0.85 -3.59
C LEU A 88 0.82 -0.46 -4.22
N VAL A 89 0.26 0.67 -3.77
CA VAL A 89 -0.97 1.27 -4.30
C VAL A 89 -0.60 2.41 -5.24
N TYR A 90 -0.68 2.17 -6.54
CA TYR A 90 -0.26 3.16 -7.54
C TYR A 90 -1.21 4.35 -7.57
N ALA A 91 -0.66 5.56 -7.48
CA ALA A 91 -1.42 6.80 -7.54
C ALA A 91 -1.63 7.28 -8.99
N ARG A 92 -1.03 6.62 -9.98
CA ARG A 92 -1.03 7.03 -11.40
C ARG A 92 -0.91 5.84 -12.34
N THR A 93 -1.10 6.10 -13.64
CA THR A 93 -0.79 5.14 -14.70
C THR A 93 0.70 5.04 -14.94
N LEU A 94 1.23 3.81 -15.00
CA LEU A 94 2.61 3.49 -15.35
C LEU A 94 2.66 2.23 -16.22
N TYR A 95 3.62 2.18 -17.14
CA TYR A 95 3.84 0.99 -17.96
C TYR A 95 4.65 -0.06 -17.20
N GLY A 96 4.24 -1.33 -17.30
CA GLY A 96 4.87 -2.44 -16.57
C GLY A 96 6.35 -2.59 -16.88
N GLY A 97 6.71 -2.43 -18.15
CA GLY A 97 8.12 -2.43 -18.58
C GLY A 97 8.95 -1.31 -17.94
N LYS A 98 8.35 -0.14 -17.67
CA LYS A 98 9.02 0.97 -16.98
C LYS A 98 9.15 0.76 -15.48
N ILE A 99 8.21 0.03 -14.87
CA ILE A 99 8.35 -0.42 -13.49
C ILE A 99 9.55 -1.37 -13.39
N ALA A 100 9.65 -2.35 -14.31
CA ALA A 100 10.76 -3.30 -14.35
C ALA A 100 12.13 -2.62 -14.59
N ASP A 101 12.21 -1.67 -15.54
CA ASP A 101 13.42 -0.89 -15.79
C ASP A 101 13.86 -0.14 -14.50
N ALA A 102 12.93 0.61 -13.88
CA ALA A 102 13.21 1.37 -12.67
C ALA A 102 13.63 0.47 -11.48
N SER A 103 13.03 -0.72 -11.35
CA SER A 103 13.44 -1.68 -10.32
C SER A 103 14.89 -2.14 -10.49
N ILE A 104 15.34 -2.38 -11.72
CA ILE A 104 16.75 -2.76 -11.98
C ILE A 104 17.69 -1.59 -11.72
N ASP A 105 17.31 -0.37 -12.08
CA ASP A 105 18.12 0.82 -11.79
C ASP A 105 18.35 0.98 -10.28
N GLU A 106 17.33 0.74 -9.45
CA GLU A 106 17.47 0.79 -7.99
C GLU A 106 18.31 -0.38 -7.44
N ILE A 107 18.13 -1.59 -7.96
CA ILE A 107 18.96 -2.76 -7.61
C ILE A 107 20.44 -2.51 -7.95
N GLU A 108 20.71 -1.88 -9.09
CA GLU A 108 22.05 -1.53 -9.53
C GLU A 108 22.69 -0.45 -8.64
N LYS A 109 21.92 0.57 -8.21
CA LYS A 109 22.41 1.58 -7.24
C LYS A 109 22.82 0.96 -5.90
N LEU A 110 22.12 -0.10 -5.49
CA LEU A 110 22.46 -0.91 -4.31
C LEU A 110 23.64 -1.86 -4.54
N LYS A 111 24.16 -1.93 -5.77
CA LYS A 111 25.25 -2.82 -6.19
C LYS A 111 24.92 -4.30 -5.98
N LEU A 112 23.65 -4.66 -6.16
CA LEU A 112 23.16 -6.03 -6.00
C LEU A 112 23.09 -6.76 -7.34
N GLY A 113 23.44 -8.05 -7.32
CA GLY A 113 23.55 -8.88 -8.51
C GLY A 113 24.74 -8.53 -9.41
N THR A 114 25.10 -9.44 -10.32
CA THR A 114 25.99 -9.14 -11.45
C THR A 114 25.19 -8.54 -12.60
N ALA A 115 25.86 -7.99 -13.62
CA ALA A 115 25.19 -7.46 -14.80
C ALA A 115 24.31 -8.53 -15.49
N GLU A 116 24.82 -9.75 -15.61
CA GLU A 116 24.11 -10.87 -16.23
C GLU A 116 22.90 -11.30 -15.39
N LYS A 117 23.00 -11.24 -14.06
CA LYS A 117 21.86 -11.49 -13.16
C LYS A 117 20.79 -10.42 -13.35
N ARG A 118 21.17 -9.14 -13.32
CA ARG A 118 20.24 -8.02 -13.50
C ARG A 118 19.51 -8.06 -14.85
N GLU A 119 20.20 -8.45 -15.93
CA GLU A 119 19.56 -8.62 -17.24
C GLU A 119 18.48 -9.73 -17.23
N ARG A 120 18.78 -10.87 -16.61
CA ARG A 120 17.79 -11.95 -16.46
C ARG A 120 16.60 -11.52 -15.61
N TRP A 121 16.85 -10.85 -14.49
CA TRP A 121 15.81 -10.33 -13.60
C TRP A 121 14.93 -9.30 -14.33
N LEU A 122 15.52 -8.42 -15.15
CA LEU A 122 14.79 -7.48 -15.99
C LEU A 122 13.82 -8.20 -16.93
N ALA A 123 14.31 -9.22 -17.63
CA ALA A 123 13.50 -10.00 -18.56
C ALA A 123 12.35 -10.75 -17.87
N GLN A 124 12.59 -11.26 -16.65
CA GLN A 124 11.54 -11.89 -15.84
C GLN A 124 10.50 -10.88 -15.37
N MET A 125 10.92 -9.73 -14.84
CA MET A 125 10.01 -8.67 -14.40
C MET A 125 9.17 -8.13 -15.56
N LYS A 126 9.75 -7.92 -16.75
CA LYS A 126 9.01 -7.48 -17.94
C LYS A 126 7.93 -8.47 -18.41
N LYS A 127 8.06 -9.76 -18.08
CA LYS A 127 7.03 -10.77 -18.36
C LYS A 127 5.91 -10.76 -17.33
N ILE A 128 6.21 -10.40 -16.09
CA ILE A 128 5.28 -10.48 -14.96
C ILE A 128 4.54 -9.16 -14.77
N PHE A 129 5.22 -8.01 -14.77
CA PHE A 129 4.65 -6.73 -14.41
C PHE A 129 3.80 -6.14 -15.54
N PRO A 130 2.47 -5.99 -15.35
CA PRO A 130 1.60 -5.38 -16.33
C PRO A 130 1.62 -3.86 -16.21
N ASP A 131 0.97 -3.20 -17.15
CA ASP A 131 0.63 -1.79 -17.00
C ASP A 131 -0.34 -1.62 -15.81
N VAL A 132 -0.12 -0.55 -15.04
CA VAL A 132 -0.93 -0.21 -13.87
C VAL A 132 -1.64 1.12 -14.11
N LYS A 133 -2.78 1.29 -13.45
CA LYS A 133 -3.54 2.55 -13.39
C LYS A 133 -3.60 3.05 -11.95
N GLN A 134 -4.06 4.28 -11.75
CA GLN A 134 -4.36 4.78 -10.41
C GLN A 134 -5.31 3.81 -9.66
N GLY A 135 -4.98 3.53 -8.41
CA GLY A 135 -5.68 2.57 -7.55
C GLY A 135 -5.27 1.11 -7.76
N THR A 136 -4.37 0.80 -8.71
CA THR A 136 -3.88 -0.57 -8.89
C THR A 136 -2.95 -0.96 -7.75
N HIS A 137 -3.13 -2.17 -7.22
CA HIS A 137 -2.25 -2.79 -6.25
C HIS A 137 -1.30 -3.76 -6.94
N ILE A 138 0.00 -3.60 -6.74
CA ILE A 138 0.97 -4.69 -6.90
C ILE A 138 1.50 -5.05 -5.53
N THR A 139 1.27 -6.29 -5.11
CA THR A 139 1.81 -6.82 -3.86
C THR A 139 2.93 -7.81 -4.18
N GLY A 140 4.10 -7.61 -3.58
CA GLY A 140 5.18 -8.59 -3.56
C GLY A 140 5.25 -9.30 -2.21
N ILE A 141 5.25 -10.63 -2.21
CA ILE A 141 5.51 -11.48 -1.04
C ILE A 141 6.95 -11.96 -1.09
N HIS A 142 7.72 -11.65 -0.05
CA HIS A 142 9.07 -12.18 0.14
C HIS A 142 8.97 -13.57 0.76
N ILE A 143 9.30 -14.62 0.00
CA ILE A 143 9.38 -16.00 0.49
C ILE A 143 10.85 -16.30 0.80
N PRO A 144 11.22 -16.45 2.09
CA PRO A 144 12.61 -16.59 2.51
C PRO A 144 13.41 -17.63 1.73
N ASN A 145 14.55 -17.23 1.18
CA ASN A 145 15.49 -18.08 0.44
C ASN A 145 14.90 -18.79 -0.80
N GLU A 146 13.76 -18.35 -1.31
CA GLU A 146 13.05 -19.07 -2.37
C GLU A 146 12.62 -18.16 -3.51
N ALA A 147 11.68 -17.24 -3.25
CA ALA A 147 11.00 -16.54 -4.33
C ALA A 147 10.39 -15.20 -3.90
N ALA A 148 10.25 -14.32 -4.88
CA ALA A 148 9.35 -13.18 -4.81
C ALA A 148 8.07 -13.54 -5.58
N ARG A 149 6.93 -13.56 -4.89
CA ARG A 149 5.61 -13.84 -5.48
C ARG A 149 4.82 -12.57 -5.61
N PHE A 150 4.20 -12.35 -6.76
CA PHE A 150 3.52 -11.10 -7.11
C PHE A 150 2.03 -11.31 -7.29
N TYR A 151 1.26 -10.35 -6.80
CA TYR A 151 -0.19 -10.28 -6.95
C TYR A 151 -0.59 -8.93 -7.55
N LEU A 152 -1.55 -8.94 -8.46
CA LEU A 152 -2.20 -7.75 -9.03
C LEU A 152 -3.63 -7.68 -8.51
N ASN A 153 -3.95 -6.65 -7.72
CA ASN A 153 -5.28 -6.50 -7.08
C ASN A 153 -5.73 -7.80 -6.38
N GLY A 154 -4.81 -8.46 -5.68
CA GLY A 154 -5.05 -9.72 -4.97
C GLY A 154 -5.06 -11.00 -5.83
N LYS A 155 -4.99 -10.89 -7.16
CA LYS A 155 -4.87 -12.06 -8.05
C LYS A 155 -3.41 -12.39 -8.32
N LEU A 156 -3.04 -13.67 -8.23
CA LEU A 156 -1.68 -14.13 -8.55
C LEU A 156 -1.27 -13.68 -9.96
N LEU A 157 -0.15 -12.98 -10.03
CA LEU A 157 0.45 -12.46 -11.27
C LEU A 157 1.60 -13.37 -11.75
N GLY A 158 2.37 -13.90 -10.81
CA GLY A 158 3.49 -14.81 -11.08
C GLY A 158 4.51 -14.79 -9.95
N GLU A 159 5.60 -15.54 -10.09
CA GLU A 159 6.71 -15.54 -9.15
C GLU A 159 8.05 -15.65 -9.86
N ILE A 160 9.10 -15.12 -9.22
CA ILE A 160 10.49 -15.30 -9.63
C ILE A 160 11.19 -16.08 -8.52
N ARG A 161 11.49 -17.35 -8.82
CA ARG A 161 12.11 -18.32 -7.90
C ARG A 161 13.64 -18.20 -7.92
N ASP A 162 14.14 -17.08 -7.42
CA ASP A 162 15.56 -16.78 -7.31
C ASP A 162 15.77 -16.04 -5.97
N ALA A 163 16.51 -16.64 -5.04
CA ALA A 163 16.73 -16.08 -3.71
C ALA A 163 17.50 -14.75 -3.75
N GLU A 164 18.45 -14.61 -4.68
CA GLU A 164 19.22 -13.38 -4.82
C GLU A 164 18.36 -12.26 -5.43
N PHE A 165 17.53 -12.59 -6.42
CA PHE A 165 16.53 -11.65 -6.93
C PHE A 165 15.58 -11.22 -5.83
N THR A 166 15.07 -12.18 -5.06
CA THR A 166 14.10 -11.94 -3.98
C THR A 166 14.69 -10.94 -2.99
N HIS A 167 15.90 -11.19 -2.50
CA HIS A 167 16.60 -10.24 -1.64
C HIS A 167 16.77 -8.87 -2.32
N ALA A 168 17.30 -8.83 -3.54
CA ALA A 168 17.60 -7.58 -4.25
C ALA A 168 16.36 -6.73 -4.53
N PHE A 169 15.25 -7.36 -4.90
CA PHE A 169 14.01 -6.67 -5.22
C PHE A 169 13.43 -5.97 -3.99
N PHE A 170 13.31 -6.64 -2.85
CA PHE A 170 12.78 -6.01 -1.63
C PHE A 170 13.79 -5.02 -1.00
N ALA A 171 15.09 -5.21 -1.23
CA ALA A 171 16.14 -4.28 -0.84
C ALA A 171 15.93 -2.86 -1.42
N ILE A 172 15.27 -2.73 -2.58
CA ILE A 172 14.88 -1.42 -3.16
C ILE A 172 14.21 -0.52 -2.12
N TRP A 173 13.39 -1.08 -1.23
CA TRP A 173 12.67 -0.31 -0.21
C TRP A 173 13.27 -0.44 1.19
N LEU A 174 13.83 -1.61 1.52
CA LEU A 174 14.14 -1.97 2.91
C LEU A 174 15.64 -1.92 3.23
N ASP A 175 16.52 -1.88 2.22
CA ASP A 175 17.97 -1.77 2.45
C ASP A 175 18.32 -0.43 3.08
N LYS A 176 19.29 -0.43 4.00
CA LYS A 176 19.77 0.79 4.66
C LYS A 176 20.34 1.84 3.69
N ASN A 177 20.74 1.44 2.49
CA ASN A 177 21.30 2.30 1.45
C ASN A 177 20.30 2.60 0.31
N THR A 178 19.01 2.29 0.50
CA THR A 178 17.96 2.64 -0.48
C THR A 178 18.00 4.13 -0.84
N SER A 179 17.69 4.47 -2.09
CA SER A 179 17.46 5.85 -2.50
C SER A 179 16.21 6.46 -1.84
N ALA A 180 15.27 5.63 -1.36
CA ALA A 180 14.00 6.03 -0.78
C ALA A 180 14.00 6.05 0.76
N GLN A 181 15.03 6.65 1.38
CA GLN A 181 15.23 6.64 2.84
C GLN A 181 14.00 7.09 3.64
N GLY A 182 13.34 8.16 3.21
CA GLY A 182 12.13 8.65 3.89
C GLY A 182 10.97 7.64 3.86
N LEU A 183 10.82 6.91 2.74
CA LEU A 183 9.83 5.84 2.64
C LEU A 183 10.20 4.66 3.54
N ARG A 184 11.47 4.25 3.53
CA ARG A 184 11.98 3.18 4.40
C ARG A 184 11.67 3.43 5.87
N SER A 185 11.98 4.63 6.37
CA SER A 185 11.70 5.00 7.77
C SER A 185 10.22 4.89 8.12
N LYS A 186 9.32 5.21 7.17
CA LYS A 186 7.87 5.11 7.35
C LYS A 186 7.39 3.66 7.33
N LEU A 187 7.95 2.82 6.46
CA LEU A 187 7.63 1.39 6.37
C LEU A 187 8.09 0.60 7.59
N LEU A 188 9.30 0.87 8.09
CA LEU A 188 9.84 0.18 9.28
C LEU A 188 9.24 0.71 10.59
N GLY A 189 8.61 1.88 10.55
CA GLY A 189 8.07 2.57 11.72
C GLY A 189 9.17 3.11 12.64
N SER A 190 8.77 3.94 13.60
CA SER A 190 9.68 4.54 14.60
C SER A 190 10.27 3.52 15.59
N LYS A 191 9.86 2.24 15.56
CA LYS A 191 10.45 1.17 16.40
C LYS A 191 11.81 0.68 15.89
N ALA A 192 12.22 1.00 14.67
CA ALA A 192 13.53 0.62 14.13
C ALA A 192 14.68 1.56 14.53
N GLN A 193 14.39 2.60 15.33
CA GLN A 193 15.38 3.54 15.86
C GLN A 193 15.32 3.52 17.39
N GLY A 194 15.92 2.51 18.01
CA GLY A 194 16.02 2.46 19.47
C GLY A 194 16.13 1.05 20.04
N ASN A 195 17.34 0.48 19.97
CA ASN A 195 18.10 -0.02 21.12
C ASN A 195 19.52 -0.35 20.68
#